data_AF-A0A8S1XWU5-F1
#
_entry.id   AF-A0A8S1XWU5-F1
#
_cell.length_a   1.000
_cell.length_b   1.000
_cell.length_c   1.000
_cell.angle_alpha   90.00
_cell.angle_beta   90.00
_cell.angle_gamma   90.00
#
_symmetry.space_group_name_H-M   'P 1'
#
loop_
_entity.id
_entity.type
_entity.pdbx_description
1 polymer ?
#
loop_
_entity_poly.entity_id
_entity_poly.type
_entity_poly.pdbx_seq_one_letter_code
_entity_poly.pdbx_strand_id
1 'polypeptide(L)'
;MANGVTTQWEDIHVKHGNYVEREKVTTLAETYQQAIQKLDEKQDSDDDFFEDDEFTKQYKAQRLQQMMEQSQKKLYGEVYEISRDEYVKQVTEASKDRFVVLSLYQDYIVESLKLNEVLQELAKQYKEIKFVKMVATKCIENFPDDQCPCFIIYKDTKAVSNIPFIHKLRKITFASIEDLLIGQGVIPKPVEEDEQYEEIKDKLKHPYKTNNVKDVDDEIDDREYSHQVQFQKPK
;
A
#
# COMPACT_ATOMS: atom_id res chain seq x y z
N MET A 1 -2.59 -7.17 -22.33
CA MET A 1 -1.13 -7.36 -22.11
C MET A 1 -0.95 -8.79 -21.62
N ALA A 2 -0.33 -9.64 -22.44
CA ALA A 2 -0.10 -11.05 -22.12
C ALA A 2 1.28 -11.17 -21.48
N ASN A 3 1.32 -11.70 -20.26
CA ASN A 3 2.55 -11.93 -19.52
C ASN A 3 3.29 -13.13 -20.15
N GLY A 4 4.52 -12.89 -20.63
CA GLY A 4 5.60 -13.89 -20.62
C GLY A 4 5.56 -15.05 -21.61
N VAL A 5 4.79 -14.99 -22.71
CA VAL A 5 4.92 -16.00 -23.77
C VAL A 5 5.87 -15.48 -24.83
N THR A 6 7.15 -15.86 -24.77
CA THR A 6 8.08 -15.63 -25.88
C THR A 6 7.64 -16.46 -27.08
N THR A 7 7.60 -15.82 -28.23
CA THR A 7 7.28 -16.50 -29.48
C THR A 7 8.47 -17.39 -29.85
N GLN A 8 8.26 -18.59 -30.40
CA GLN A 8 9.37 -19.44 -30.88
C GLN A 8 10.32 -18.70 -31.83
N TRP A 9 9.82 -17.68 -32.53
CA TRP A 9 10.60 -16.75 -33.35
C TRP A 9 11.60 -15.90 -32.56
N GLU A 10 11.23 -15.39 -31.39
CA GLU A 10 12.08 -14.52 -30.57
C GLU A 10 13.25 -15.31 -29.94
N ASP A 11 13.00 -16.54 -29.51
CA ASP A 11 14.03 -17.44 -28.95
C ASP A 11 15.09 -17.82 -30.00
N ILE A 12 14.69 -17.98 -31.27
CA ILE A 12 15.61 -18.26 -32.38
C ILE A 12 16.55 -17.08 -32.63
N HIS A 13 16.06 -15.84 -32.55
CA HIS A 13 16.87 -14.64 -32.81
C HIS A 13 17.83 -14.29 -31.66
N VAL A 14 17.47 -14.59 -30.40
CA VAL A 14 18.39 -14.48 -29.25
C VAL A 14 19.53 -15.49 -29.38
N LYS A 15 19.23 -16.74 -29.79
CA LYS A 15 20.25 -17.78 -30.01
C LYS A 15 21.23 -17.46 -31.15
N HIS A 16 20.79 -16.73 -32.16
CA HIS A 16 21.63 -16.31 -33.29
C HIS A 16 22.35 -14.96 -33.07
N GLY A 17 22.24 -14.37 -31.86
CA GLY A 17 23.00 -13.17 -31.48
C GLY A 17 22.50 -11.85 -32.06
N ASN A 18 21.28 -11.82 -32.61
CA ASN A 18 20.69 -10.61 -33.20
C ASN A 18 20.01 -9.69 -32.17
N TYR A 19 19.68 -10.20 -30.98
CA TYR A 19 19.09 -9.43 -29.88
C TYR A 19 19.95 -9.56 -28.62
N VAL A 20 20.07 -8.46 -27.88
CA VAL A 20 20.67 -8.44 -26.54
C VAL A 20 19.73 -9.17 -25.58
N GLU A 21 20.28 -10.03 -24.72
CA GLU A 21 19.52 -10.71 -23.67
C GLU A 21 18.84 -9.64 -22.79
N ARG A 22 17.50 -9.69 -22.67
CA ARG A 22 16.80 -8.74 -21.80
C ARG A 22 17.26 -9.00 -20.37
N GLU A 23 17.70 -7.95 -19.68
CA GLU A 23 17.87 -8.01 -18.23
C GLU A 23 16.55 -8.51 -17.63
N LYS A 24 16.62 -9.56 -16.81
CA LYS A 24 15.44 -10.04 -16.08
C LYS A 24 14.90 -8.85 -15.31
N VAL A 25 13.63 -8.49 -15.55
CA VAL A 25 12.94 -7.52 -14.72
C VAL A 25 12.84 -8.16 -13.34
N THR A 26 13.78 -7.83 -12.46
CA THR A 26 13.77 -8.27 -11.07
C THR A 26 12.41 -7.91 -10.51
N THR A 27 11.65 -8.92 -10.11
CA THR A 27 10.34 -8.70 -9.52
C THR A 27 10.51 -7.89 -8.24
N LEU A 28 9.50 -7.11 -7.86
CA LEU A 28 9.57 -6.31 -6.63
C LEU A 28 9.92 -7.18 -5.41
N ALA A 29 9.44 -8.43 -5.40
CA ALA A 29 9.77 -9.44 -4.40
C ALA A 29 11.27 -9.80 -4.38
N GLU A 30 11.89 -10.03 -5.54
CA GLU A 30 13.32 -10.30 -5.64
C GLU A 30 14.17 -9.09 -5.24
N THR A 31 13.73 -7.86 -5.57
CA THR A 31 14.43 -6.64 -5.09
C THR A 31 14.35 -6.47 -3.57
N TYR A 32 13.23 -6.86 -2.95
CA TYR A 32 13.11 -6.85 -1.49
C TYR A 32 13.94 -7.96 -0.86
N GLN A 33 13.99 -9.16 -1.44
CA GLN A 33 14.86 -10.23 -0.96
C GLN A 33 16.34 -9.84 -1.02
N GLN A 34 16.76 -9.19 -2.10
CA GLN A 34 18.12 -8.64 -2.21
C GLN A 34 18.38 -7.51 -1.21
N ALA A 35 17.38 -6.68 -0.90
CA ALA A 35 17.52 -5.65 0.13
C ALA A 35 17.61 -6.24 1.54
N ILE A 36 16.84 -7.30 1.82
CA ILE A 36 16.91 -8.06 3.09
C ILE A 36 18.28 -8.72 3.23
N GLN A 37 18.76 -9.41 2.20
CA GLN A 37 20.07 -10.06 2.22
C GLN A 37 21.21 -9.04 2.42
N LYS A 38 21.10 -7.85 1.82
CA LYS A 38 22.06 -6.75 2.03
C LYS A 38 21.97 -6.10 3.41
N LEU A 39 20.84 -6.20 4.10
CA LEU A 39 20.71 -5.74 5.48
C LEU A 39 21.31 -6.77 6.45
N ASP A 40 21.07 -8.06 6.17
CA ASP A 40 21.64 -9.20 6.90
C ASP A 40 23.17 -9.21 6.82
N GLU A 41 23.74 -9.06 5.61
CA GLU A 41 25.19 -8.97 5.38
C GLU A 41 25.87 -7.74 6.01
N LYS A 42 25.10 -6.71 6.37
CA LYS A 42 25.62 -5.47 6.98
C LYS A 42 25.50 -5.46 8.50
N GLN A 43 24.77 -6.41 9.10
CA GLN A 43 24.63 -6.57 10.55
C GLN A 43 25.81 -7.34 11.16
N ASP A 44 26.53 -8.16 10.38
CA ASP A 44 27.70 -8.90 10.88
C ASP A 44 28.93 -8.02 11.16
N SER A 45 28.90 -6.71 10.85
CA SER A 45 30.09 -5.86 10.94
C SER A 45 30.07 -4.73 11.97
N ASP A 46 28.92 -4.28 12.51
CA ASP A 46 28.90 -3.21 13.52
C ASP A 46 27.64 -3.29 14.42
N ASP A 47 27.83 -3.23 15.75
CA ASP A 47 26.86 -3.12 16.86
C ASP A 47 26.28 -4.40 17.54
N ASP A 48 27.19 -5.19 18.10
CA ASP A 48 26.92 -6.32 19.03
C ASP A 48 26.35 -5.95 20.42
N PHE A 49 25.99 -4.69 20.71
CA PHE A 49 25.65 -4.28 22.09
C PHE A 49 24.15 -4.13 22.41
N PHE A 50 23.27 -4.17 21.40
CA PHE A 50 21.81 -3.97 21.61
C PHE A 50 20.93 -5.05 20.96
N GLU A 51 21.51 -6.17 20.51
CA GLU A 51 20.79 -7.18 19.71
C GLU A 51 20.12 -8.31 20.50
N ASP A 52 20.25 -8.38 21.83
CA ASP A 52 19.85 -9.59 22.57
C ASP A 52 18.47 -9.54 23.25
N ASP A 53 17.70 -8.47 23.07
CA ASP A 53 16.33 -8.47 23.56
C ASP A 53 15.44 -9.21 22.55
N GLU A 54 15.17 -10.49 22.84
CA GLU A 54 14.31 -11.39 22.05
C GLU A 54 12.98 -10.73 21.64
N PHE A 55 12.50 -9.80 22.48
CA PHE A 55 11.37 -8.91 22.24
C PHE A 55 11.52 -8.02 20.99
N THR A 56 12.69 -7.39 20.79
CA THR A 56 12.95 -6.50 19.64
C THR A 56 13.03 -7.30 18.34
N LYS A 57 13.62 -8.51 18.37
CA LYS A 57 13.65 -9.43 17.23
C LYS A 57 12.25 -9.90 16.85
N GLN A 58 11.44 -10.31 17.83
CA GLN A 58 10.05 -10.73 17.60
C GLN A 58 9.17 -9.60 17.04
N TYR A 59 9.30 -8.37 17.57
CA TYR A 59 8.53 -7.22 17.08
C TYR A 59 8.90 -6.83 15.65
N LYS A 60 10.20 -6.79 15.31
CA LYS A 60 10.68 -6.55 13.93
C LYS A 60 10.12 -7.61 12.98
N ALA A 61 10.19 -8.88 13.36
CA ALA A 61 9.66 -9.98 12.56
C ALA A 61 8.14 -9.88 12.37
N GLN A 62 7.40 -9.58 13.44
CA GLN A 62 5.93 -9.44 13.39
C GLN A 62 5.50 -8.25 12.51
N ARG A 63 6.19 -7.12 12.61
CA ARG A 63 5.92 -5.94 11.76
C ARG A 63 6.26 -6.21 10.30
N LEU A 64 7.38 -6.87 10.04
CA LEU A 64 7.79 -7.25 8.68
C LEU A 64 6.79 -8.24 8.07
N GLN A 65 6.29 -9.21 8.84
CA GLN A 65 5.29 -10.16 8.39
C GLN A 65 3.95 -9.47 8.08
N GLN A 66 3.48 -8.56 8.94
CA GLN A 66 2.27 -7.77 8.66
C GLN A 66 2.42 -6.93 7.38
N MET A 67 3.58 -6.30 7.17
CA MET A 67 3.88 -5.58 5.93
C MET A 67 3.93 -6.49 4.71
N MET A 68 4.52 -7.69 4.83
CA MET A 68 4.56 -8.69 3.75
C MET A 68 3.15 -9.17 3.38
N GLU A 69 2.32 -9.53 4.35
CA GLU A 69 0.94 -9.98 4.13
C GLU A 69 0.05 -8.88 3.50
N GLN A 70 0.27 -7.62 3.86
CA GLN A 70 -0.40 -6.49 3.22
C GLN A 70 0.11 -6.24 1.79
N SER A 71 1.42 -6.38 1.55
CA SER A 71 2.02 -6.13 0.23
C SER A 71 1.67 -7.21 -0.81
N GLN A 72 1.52 -8.47 -0.41
CA GLN A 72 1.16 -9.58 -1.30
C GLN A 72 -0.28 -9.51 -1.83
N LYS A 73 -1.15 -8.69 -1.24
CA LYS A 73 -2.57 -8.59 -1.63
C LYS A 73 -2.85 -7.63 -2.80
N LYS A 74 -1.80 -6.98 -3.35
CA LYS A 74 -1.89 -6.01 -4.45
C LYS A 74 -2.19 -6.71 -5.78
N LEU A 75 -3.48 -6.86 -6.11
CA LEU A 75 -3.94 -7.52 -7.34
C LEU A 75 -4.58 -6.53 -8.33
N TYR A 76 -5.11 -5.40 -7.86
CA TYR A 76 -5.73 -4.40 -8.70
C TYR A 76 -4.84 -3.18 -8.86
N GLY A 77 -5.30 -2.23 -9.67
CA GLY A 77 -4.52 -1.05 -10.05
C GLY A 77 -5.21 -0.16 -11.06
N GLU A 78 -6.36 -0.60 -11.57
CA GLU A 78 -7.14 0.06 -12.62
C GLU A 78 -8.63 -0.06 -12.30
N VAL A 79 -9.43 0.77 -12.97
CA VAL A 79 -10.89 0.73 -12.90
C VAL A 79 -11.41 -0.14 -14.03
N TYR A 80 -12.19 -1.17 -13.70
CA TYR A 80 -12.75 -2.08 -14.69
C TYR A 80 -14.17 -1.66 -15.09
N GLU A 81 -14.44 -1.54 -16.38
CA GLU A 81 -15.81 -1.42 -16.88
C GLU A 81 -16.42 -2.81 -17.02
N ILE A 82 -17.61 -3.01 -16.47
CA ILE A 82 -18.29 -4.32 -16.51
C ILE A 82 -19.67 -4.22 -17.14
N SER A 83 -20.12 -5.36 -17.67
CA SER A 83 -21.49 -5.57 -18.12
C SER A 83 -22.38 -6.14 -17.00
N ARG A 84 -23.70 -6.18 -17.25
CA ARG A 84 -24.68 -6.79 -16.32
C ARG A 84 -24.38 -8.28 -16.07
N ASP A 85 -23.96 -9.01 -17.10
CA ASP A 85 -23.66 -10.45 -16.99
C ASP A 85 -22.44 -10.73 -16.10
N GLU A 86 -21.48 -9.81 -16.09
CA GLU A 86 -20.26 -9.93 -15.29
C GLU A 86 -20.42 -9.45 -13.84
N TYR A 87 -21.55 -8.80 -13.52
CA TYR A 87 -21.80 -8.19 -12.22
C TYR A 87 -21.59 -9.16 -11.05
N VAL A 88 -22.19 -10.36 -11.12
CA VAL A 88 -22.12 -11.33 -10.03
C VAL A 88 -20.67 -11.75 -9.77
N LYS A 89 -19.92 -12.06 -10.84
CA LYS A 89 -18.52 -12.49 -10.74
C LYS A 89 -17.60 -11.35 -10.31
N GLN A 90 -17.73 -10.18 -10.93
CA GLN A 90 -16.79 -9.08 -10.75
C GLN A 90 -17.06 -8.26 -9.49
N VAL A 91 -18.30 -8.25 -8.99
CA VAL A 91 -18.72 -7.50 -7.80
C VAL A 91 -19.00 -8.45 -6.63
N THR A 92 -19.96 -9.36 -6.77
CA THR A 92 -20.42 -10.20 -5.65
C THR A 92 -19.34 -11.20 -5.23
N GLU A 93 -18.82 -12.01 -6.16
CA GLU A 93 -17.79 -13.02 -5.84
C GLU A 93 -16.45 -12.38 -5.47
N ALA A 94 -16.04 -11.33 -6.17
CA ALA A 94 -14.80 -10.62 -5.87
C ALA A 94 -14.82 -9.94 -4.49
N SER A 95 -16.00 -9.64 -3.95
CA SER A 95 -16.13 -9.01 -2.62
C SER A 95 -15.91 -9.96 -1.44
N LYS A 96 -15.77 -11.27 -1.67
CA LYS A 96 -15.51 -12.26 -0.61
C LYS A 96 -14.26 -11.92 0.19
N ASP A 97 -13.17 -11.63 -0.50
CA ASP A 97 -11.87 -11.45 0.15
C ASP A 97 -11.53 -9.97 0.40
N ARG A 98 -12.26 -9.03 -0.21
CA ARG A 98 -11.83 -7.64 -0.35
C ARG A 98 -12.99 -6.70 -0.65
N PHE A 99 -12.77 -5.40 -0.50
CA PHE A 99 -13.77 -4.40 -0.83
C PHE A 99 -13.88 -4.21 -2.34
N VAL A 100 -15.12 -4.11 -2.83
CA VAL A 100 -15.40 -3.73 -4.22
C VAL A 100 -16.24 -2.46 -4.21
N VAL A 101 -15.73 -1.42 -4.86
CA VAL A 101 -16.43 -0.14 -5.05
C VAL A 101 -16.97 -0.11 -6.47
N LEU A 102 -18.29 -0.20 -6.60
CA LEU A 102 -19.00 -0.08 -7.87
C LEU A 102 -19.47 1.36 -8.06
N SER A 103 -19.04 1.99 -9.15
CA SER A 103 -19.51 3.29 -9.62
C SER A 103 -20.57 3.10 -10.70
N LEU A 104 -21.80 3.52 -10.43
CA LEU A 104 -22.81 3.67 -11.46
C LEU A 104 -22.73 5.09 -12.01
N TYR A 105 -22.53 5.18 -13.33
CA TYR A 105 -22.28 6.45 -14.00
C TYR A 105 -23.06 6.54 -15.30
N GLN A 106 -23.10 7.74 -15.86
CA GLN A 106 -23.76 8.01 -17.13
C GLN A 106 -22.89 8.92 -17.99
N ASP A 107 -22.66 8.56 -19.25
CA ASP A 107 -21.66 9.21 -20.12
C ASP A 107 -21.95 10.69 -20.41
N TYR A 108 -23.22 11.09 -20.42
CA TYR A 108 -23.63 12.47 -20.67
C TYR A 108 -23.61 13.37 -19.43
N ILE A 109 -23.32 12.82 -18.24
CA ILE A 109 -23.20 13.60 -17.00
C ILE A 109 -21.73 13.95 -16.78
N VAL A 110 -21.43 15.25 -16.72
CA VAL A 110 -20.05 15.75 -16.59
C VAL A 110 -19.39 15.29 -15.29
N GLU A 111 -20.15 15.26 -14.21
CA GLU A 111 -19.71 14.82 -12.89
C GLU A 111 -19.35 13.33 -12.86
N SER A 112 -20.06 12.52 -13.64
CA SER A 112 -19.74 11.10 -13.82
C SER A 112 -18.39 10.91 -14.50
N LEU A 113 -18.08 11.71 -15.54
CA LEU A 113 -16.80 11.66 -16.23
C LEU A 113 -15.64 12.06 -15.31
N LYS A 114 -15.80 13.16 -14.55
CA LYS A 114 -14.82 13.60 -13.55
C LYS A 114 -14.58 12.56 -12.47
N LEU A 115 -15.64 11.91 -11.98
CA LEU A 115 -15.51 10.86 -10.98
C LEU A 115 -14.73 9.67 -11.53
N ASN A 116 -14.96 9.30 -12.80
CA ASN A 116 -14.22 8.22 -13.44
C ASN A 116 -12.71 8.50 -13.53
N GLU A 117 -12.30 9.74 -13.79
CA GLU A 117 -10.89 10.15 -13.77
C GLU A 117 -10.29 10.00 -12.36
N VAL A 118 -10.98 10.52 -11.34
CA VAL A 118 -10.55 10.41 -9.94
C VAL A 118 -10.45 8.95 -9.48
N LEU A 119 -11.39 8.10 -9.89
CA LEU A 119 -11.35 6.67 -9.57
C LEU A 119 -10.14 5.96 -10.20
N GLN A 120 -9.68 6.38 -11.39
CA GLN A 120 -8.47 5.83 -11.98
C GLN A 120 -7.22 6.15 -11.17
N GLU A 121 -7.17 7.35 -10.57
CA GLU A 121 -6.08 7.73 -9.66
C GLU A 121 -6.13 6.94 -8.36
N LEU A 122 -7.32 6.81 -7.76
CA LEU A 122 -7.54 6.03 -6.54
C LEU A 122 -7.19 4.55 -6.73
N ALA A 123 -7.57 3.95 -7.87
CA ALA A 123 -7.26 2.55 -8.15
C ALA A 123 -5.76 2.28 -8.22
N LYS A 124 -4.95 3.25 -8.66
CA LYS A 124 -3.49 3.12 -8.70
C LYS A 124 -2.86 3.14 -7.31
N GLN A 125 -3.43 3.95 -6.39
CA GLN A 125 -2.95 4.07 -5.02
C GLN A 125 -3.41 2.88 -4.16
N TYR A 126 -4.69 2.53 -4.24
CA TYR A 126 -5.34 1.52 -3.40
C TYR A 126 -5.56 0.20 -4.14
N LYS A 127 -4.47 -0.55 -4.34
CA LYS A 127 -4.42 -1.80 -5.12
C LYS A 127 -5.12 -3.00 -4.46
N GLU A 128 -5.42 -2.87 -3.18
CA GLU A 128 -6.16 -3.83 -2.37
C GLU A 128 -7.68 -3.74 -2.59
N ILE A 129 -8.17 -2.57 -3.00
CA ILE A 129 -9.57 -2.30 -3.31
C ILE A 129 -9.82 -2.55 -4.79
N LYS A 130 -10.93 -3.18 -5.13
CA LYS A 130 -11.37 -3.32 -6.52
C LYS A 130 -12.30 -2.18 -6.90
N PHE A 131 -11.89 -1.38 -7.88
CA PHE A 131 -12.75 -0.35 -8.45
C PHE A 131 -13.38 -0.84 -9.75
N VAL A 132 -14.70 -0.69 -9.84
CA VAL A 132 -15.49 -1.15 -10.97
C VAL A 132 -16.45 -0.04 -11.36
N LYS A 133 -16.69 0.15 -12.65
CA LYS A 133 -17.69 1.09 -13.16
C LYS A 133 -18.66 0.38 -14.10
N MET A 134 -19.90 0.84 -14.12
CA MET A 134 -20.94 0.35 -15.02
C MET A 134 -21.91 1.47 -15.36
N VAL A 135 -22.41 1.47 -16.60
CA VAL A 135 -23.45 2.41 -17.02
C VAL A 135 -24.73 2.13 -16.22
N ALA A 136 -25.29 3.15 -15.58
CA ALA A 136 -26.42 3.00 -14.65
C ALA A 136 -27.62 2.29 -15.29
N THR A 137 -27.94 2.65 -16.54
CA THR A 137 -29.04 2.04 -17.32
C THR A 137 -28.81 0.57 -17.68
N LYS A 138 -27.56 0.12 -17.78
CA LYS A 138 -27.22 -1.31 -17.96
C LYS A 138 -27.42 -2.09 -16.66
N CYS A 139 -27.25 -1.45 -15.50
CA CYS A 139 -27.49 -2.07 -14.20
C CYS A 139 -28.99 -2.17 -13.91
N ILE A 140 -29.69 -1.03 -13.96
CA ILE A 140 -31.07 -0.87 -13.54
C ILE A 140 -31.80 -0.11 -14.65
N GLU A 141 -32.88 -0.70 -15.17
CA GLU A 141 -33.70 -0.04 -16.18
C GLU A 141 -34.35 1.21 -15.59
N ASN A 142 -34.27 2.34 -16.31
CA ASN A 142 -34.78 3.65 -15.88
C ASN A 142 -34.19 4.16 -14.56
N PHE A 143 -32.91 3.88 -14.27
CA PHE A 143 -32.22 4.47 -13.13
C PHE A 143 -32.24 6.01 -13.24
N PRO A 144 -32.58 6.74 -12.16
CA PRO A 144 -32.69 8.19 -12.21
C PRO A 144 -31.32 8.86 -12.38
N ASP A 145 -31.20 9.67 -13.43
CA ASP A 145 -29.98 10.44 -13.74
C ASP A 145 -29.55 11.36 -12.59
N ASP A 146 -30.53 11.92 -11.87
CA ASP A 146 -30.32 12.76 -10.70
C ASP A 146 -29.64 12.01 -9.55
N GLN A 147 -29.48 10.68 -9.59
CA GLN A 147 -28.72 9.92 -8.59
C GLN A 147 -27.31 9.59 -9.06
N CYS A 148 -27.01 9.76 -10.36
CA CYS A 148 -25.71 9.51 -10.94
C CYS A 148 -24.74 10.70 -10.72
N PRO A 149 -23.44 10.45 -10.51
CA PRO A 149 -22.87 9.15 -10.19
C PRO A 149 -23.21 8.70 -8.76
N CYS A 150 -23.30 7.39 -8.55
CA CYS A 150 -23.47 6.79 -7.22
C CYS A 150 -22.49 5.64 -6.96
N PHE A 151 -22.16 5.41 -5.69
CA PHE A 151 -21.35 4.27 -5.26
C PHE A 151 -22.17 3.21 -4.57
N ILE A 152 -21.84 1.96 -4.88
CA ILE A 152 -22.29 0.81 -4.11
C ILE A 152 -21.05 0.03 -3.67
N ILE A 153 -20.88 -0.10 -2.36
CA ILE A 153 -19.71 -0.74 -1.76
C ILE A 153 -20.11 -2.15 -1.33
N TYR A 154 -19.35 -3.13 -1.79
CA TYR A 154 -19.52 -4.54 -1.45
C TYR A 154 -18.38 -5.05 -0.59
N LYS A 155 -18.74 -5.87 0.40
CA LYS A 155 -17.82 -6.66 1.21
C LYS A 155 -18.51 -7.95 1.65
N ASP A 156 -17.77 -9.05 1.65
CA ASP A 156 -18.23 -10.38 2.06
C ASP A 156 -19.53 -10.79 1.35
N THR A 157 -19.61 -10.56 0.02
CA THR A 157 -20.77 -10.83 -0.85
C THR A 157 -22.01 -9.97 -0.60
N LYS A 158 -21.93 -8.98 0.30
CA LYS A 158 -23.06 -8.11 0.67
C LYS A 158 -22.78 -6.66 0.31
N ALA A 159 -23.84 -5.94 -0.07
CA ALA A 159 -23.78 -4.48 -0.18
C ALA A 159 -23.73 -3.90 1.23
N VAL A 160 -22.63 -3.25 1.57
CA VAL A 160 -22.41 -2.62 2.89
C VAL A 160 -22.88 -1.17 2.90
N SER A 161 -22.69 -0.46 1.79
CA SER A 161 -23.06 0.95 1.70
C SER A 161 -23.51 1.32 0.30
N ASN A 162 -24.47 2.24 0.22
CA ASN A 162 -24.95 2.84 -1.02
C ASN A 162 -24.95 4.37 -0.84
N ILE A 163 -24.23 5.05 -1.72
CA ILE A 163 -23.96 6.48 -1.64
C ILE A 163 -24.46 7.13 -2.94
N PRO A 164 -25.74 7.54 -2.96
CA PRO A 164 -26.26 8.30 -4.09
C PRO A 164 -25.77 9.74 -4.06
N PHE A 165 -25.97 10.45 -5.17
CA PHE A 165 -25.75 11.90 -5.27
C PHE A 165 -24.30 12.37 -5.05
N ILE A 166 -23.32 11.63 -5.57
CA ILE A 166 -21.90 12.02 -5.43
C ILE A 166 -21.62 13.36 -6.12
N HIS A 167 -22.41 13.72 -7.14
CA HIS A 167 -22.33 15.06 -7.76
C HIS A 167 -22.66 16.21 -6.79
N LYS A 168 -23.36 15.96 -5.67
CA LYS A 168 -23.66 17.00 -4.66
C LYS A 168 -22.48 17.31 -3.73
N LEU A 169 -21.40 16.52 -3.81
CA LEU A 169 -20.16 16.88 -3.13
C LEU A 169 -19.69 18.24 -3.64
N ARG A 170 -19.21 19.08 -2.73
CA ARG A 170 -18.75 20.45 -3.05
C ARG A 170 -17.76 20.45 -4.22
N LYS A 171 -16.87 19.45 -4.26
CA LYS A 171 -15.95 19.19 -5.36
C LYS A 171 -15.73 17.68 -5.49
N ILE A 172 -15.63 17.20 -6.73
CA ILE A 172 -15.19 15.83 -7.03
C ILE A 172 -13.67 15.91 -7.26
N THR A 173 -12.91 15.62 -6.21
CA THR A 173 -11.44 15.57 -6.23
C THR A 173 -10.97 14.29 -5.56
N PHE A 174 -9.71 13.93 -5.78
CA PHE A 174 -9.06 12.80 -5.12
C PHE A 174 -9.31 12.80 -3.60
N ALA A 175 -8.94 13.88 -2.92
CA ALA A 175 -9.10 14.00 -1.47
C ALA A 175 -10.56 13.85 -1.01
N SER A 176 -11.52 14.47 -1.71
CA SER A 176 -12.94 14.39 -1.30
C SER A 176 -13.53 12.99 -1.46
N ILE A 177 -13.10 12.24 -2.48
CA ILE A 177 -13.54 10.85 -2.67
C ILE A 177 -12.79 9.90 -1.74
N GLU A 178 -11.52 10.15 -1.50
CA GLU A 178 -10.71 9.44 -0.51
C GLU A 178 -11.29 9.56 0.89
N ASP A 179 -11.57 10.79 1.36
CA ASP A 179 -12.21 11.06 2.65
C ASP A 179 -13.57 10.35 2.77
N LEU A 180 -14.34 10.32 1.67
CA LEU A 180 -15.61 9.62 1.61
C LEU A 180 -15.43 8.11 1.79
N LEU A 181 -14.46 7.49 1.11
CA LEU A 181 -14.18 6.06 1.23
C LEU A 181 -13.57 5.69 2.60
N ILE A 182 -12.77 6.58 3.19
CA ILE A 182 -12.27 6.47 4.56
C ILE A 182 -13.44 6.52 5.56
N GLY A 183 -14.38 7.45 5.37
CA GLY A 183 -15.57 7.57 6.21
C GLY A 183 -16.48 6.34 6.18
N GLN A 184 -16.43 5.57 5.09
CA GLN A 184 -17.16 4.31 4.94
C GLN A 184 -16.37 3.08 5.43
N GLY A 185 -15.13 3.27 5.90
CA GLY A 185 -14.25 2.20 6.35
C GLY A 185 -13.73 1.29 5.23
N VAL A 186 -13.79 1.74 3.97
CA VAL A 186 -13.25 0.99 2.83
C VAL A 186 -11.74 1.12 2.78
N ILE A 187 -11.25 2.34 2.97
CA ILE A 187 -9.83 2.65 3.09
C ILE A 187 -9.50 2.65 4.60
N PRO A 188 -8.51 1.87 5.05
CA PRO A 188 -8.07 1.94 6.43
C PRO A 188 -7.53 3.34 6.72
N LYS A 189 -7.99 3.94 7.82
CA LYS A 189 -7.39 5.20 8.28
C LYS A 189 -5.90 4.97 8.51
N PRO A 190 -5.02 5.91 8.15
CA PRO A 190 -3.64 5.87 8.59
C PRO A 190 -3.67 5.69 10.12
N VAL A 191 -3.07 4.59 10.58
CA VAL A 191 -3.00 4.25 11.99
C VAL A 191 -2.30 5.43 12.68
N GLU A 192 -3.01 6.14 13.57
CA GLU A 192 -2.33 7.02 14.53
C GLU A 192 -1.31 6.14 15.24
N GLU A 193 -0.02 6.50 15.20
CA GLU A 193 1.09 5.70 15.74
C GLU A 193 0.65 5.06 17.06
N ASP A 194 0.49 3.73 17.07
CA ASP A 194 -0.06 3.00 18.21
C ASP A 194 0.69 3.41 19.48
N GLU A 195 0.03 3.56 20.64
CA GLU A 195 0.71 3.91 21.91
C GLU A 195 1.91 3.00 22.19
N GLN A 196 1.83 1.74 21.73
CA GLN A 196 2.91 0.75 21.76
C GLN A 196 4.13 1.17 20.91
N TYR A 197 3.93 1.77 19.74
CA TYR A 197 5.00 2.30 18.90
C TYR A 197 5.73 3.44 19.60
N GLU A 198 5.01 4.38 20.20
CA GLU A 198 5.61 5.48 20.97
C GLU A 198 6.32 4.98 22.23
N GLU A 199 5.74 4.01 22.96
CA GLU A 199 6.39 3.40 24.12
C GLU A 199 7.69 2.67 23.75
N ILE A 200 7.72 1.99 22.60
CA ILE A 200 8.93 1.32 22.09
C ILE A 200 9.95 2.34 21.58
N LYS A 201 9.52 3.40 20.91
CA LYS A 201 10.36 4.51 20.43
C LYS A 201 10.99 5.29 21.59
N ASP A 202 10.26 5.45 22.70
CA ASP A 202 10.78 6.05 23.93
C ASP A 202 11.79 5.13 24.63
N LYS A 203 11.52 3.82 24.73
CA LYS A 203 12.46 2.80 25.24
C LYS A 203 13.75 2.72 24.42
N LEU A 204 13.66 2.84 23.09
CA LEU A 204 14.81 2.88 22.18
C LEU A 204 15.63 4.17 22.30
N LYS A 205 15.00 5.31 22.59
CA LYS A 205 15.70 6.59 22.81
C LYS A 205 16.38 6.68 24.17
N HIS A 206 15.87 5.98 25.18
CA HIS A 206 16.38 6.03 26.56
C HIS A 206 16.55 4.63 27.17
N PRO A 207 17.58 3.87 26.73
CA PRO A 207 17.78 2.47 27.15
C PRO A 207 18.07 2.26 28.65
N TYR A 208 18.34 3.33 29.42
CA TYR A 208 18.74 3.24 30.84
C TYR A 208 17.72 3.78 31.85
N LYS A 209 16.50 4.14 31.46
CA LYS A 209 15.46 4.51 32.43
C LYS A 209 14.87 3.28 33.10
N THR A 210 15.54 2.82 34.17
CA THR A 210 14.97 1.85 35.11
C THR A 210 14.00 2.54 36.05
N ASN A 211 12.77 2.03 36.14
CA ASN A 211 11.80 2.46 37.15
C ASN A 211 12.21 1.91 38.52
N ASN A 212 12.54 2.81 39.45
CA ASN A 212 12.85 2.61 40.86
C ASN A 212 14.19 1.96 41.23
N VAL A 213 15.24 2.79 41.31
CA VAL A 213 16.22 2.73 42.40
C VAL A 213 16.38 4.16 42.96
N LYS A 214 16.31 4.27 44.29
CA LYS A 214 16.50 5.51 45.06
C LYS A 214 17.90 6.08 44.83
N ASP A 215 17.96 7.40 44.65
CA ASP A 215 19.07 8.31 44.94
C ASP A 215 20.50 7.74 44.83
N VAL A 216 21.13 7.94 43.68
CA VAL A 216 22.58 8.25 43.64
C VAL A 216 22.76 9.37 42.59
N ASP A 217 23.09 10.56 43.08
CA ASP A 217 23.65 11.64 42.27
C ASP A 217 24.97 11.13 41.66
N ASP A 218 24.97 10.87 40.37
CA ASP A 218 26.21 10.83 39.59
C ASP A 218 26.15 12.00 38.59
N GLU A 219 26.74 13.12 38.99
CA GLU A 219 27.23 14.17 38.10
C GLU A 219 28.12 13.52 37.04
N ILE A 220 27.59 13.26 35.85
CA ILE A 220 28.42 12.99 34.68
C ILE A 220 28.96 14.34 34.21
N ASP A 221 30.18 14.60 34.65
CA ASP A 221 31.07 15.72 34.31
C ASP A 221 31.26 15.83 32.79
N ASP A 222 30.75 16.92 32.18
CA ASP A 222 30.88 17.30 30.76
C ASP A 222 32.33 17.65 30.34
N ARG A 223 33.35 16.95 30.85
CA ARG A 223 34.74 17.18 30.45
C ARG A 223 35.08 16.49 29.14
N GLU A 224 35.12 17.32 28.09
CA GLU A 224 36.08 17.31 27.00
C GLU A 224 36.61 15.93 26.56
N TYR A 225 36.07 15.40 25.47
CA TYR A 225 36.84 14.50 24.58
C TYR A 225 37.28 15.28 23.33
N SER A 226 38.24 16.17 23.53
CA SER A 226 39.06 16.70 22.44
C SER A 226 40.12 15.63 22.12
N HIS A 227 39.95 14.90 21.02
CA HIS A 227 41.06 14.17 20.42
C HIS A 227 41.33 14.72 19.01
N GLN A 228 42.43 15.49 18.93
CA GLN A 228 43.04 15.98 17.70
C GLN A 228 43.44 14.80 16.80
N VAL A 229 42.91 14.76 15.58
CA VAL A 229 43.42 13.88 14.52
C VAL A 229 44.50 14.64 13.75
N GLN A 230 45.77 14.26 13.93
CA GLN A 230 46.87 14.75 13.10
C GLN A 230 46.89 14.01 11.76
N PHE A 231 46.82 14.76 10.66
CA PHE A 231 47.00 14.23 9.31
C PHE A 231 48.50 14.10 8.97
N GLN A 232 48.98 12.89 8.65
CA GLN A 232 50.23 12.72 7.90
C GLN A 232 49.93 12.46 6.42
N LYS A 233 50.60 13.21 5.53
CA LYS A 233 50.57 12.97 4.08
C LYS A 233 51.58 11.88 3.70
N PRO A 234 51.23 10.93 2.82
CA PRO A 234 52.20 10.00 2.24
C PRO A 234 53.07 10.69 1.17
N LYS A 235 54.30 10.18 1.01
CA LYS A 235 55.28 10.56 -0.03
C LYS A 235 54.95 9.96 -1.38
#